data_AF-A0A256JTZ9-F1
#
_entry.id   AF-A0A256JTZ9-F1
#
_cell.length_a   1.000
_cell.length_b   1.000
_cell.length_c   1.000
_cell.angle_alpha   90.00
_cell.angle_beta   90.00
_cell.angle_gamma   90.00
#
_symmetry.space_group_name_H-M   'P 1'
#
loop_
_entity.id
_entity.type
_entity.pdbx_description
1 polymer ?
#
loop_
_entity_poly.entity_id
_entity_poly.type
_entity_poly.pdbx_seq_one_letter_code
_entity_poly.pdbx_strand_id
1 'polypeptide(L)'
;MRTDVRRAYHIARTDIIARVRSRKLLIFFAVVIYVGYLINSGSFGVFYTVSNGPNVNGALTSHLVGLNAGMAGSAVMLLAGFYVLRGSLERDDRHGHLPVVTSSQTSKPVYLLGKLLSNTAVGVLTAAVLAGAAVVNHSIYGVGATDPIAISWPVFVMVVPLTVFVGAVAMLFGTINLLAGTLGRIAYFFGAIFLLSAQLARPETAVPAAVPTTVKALDIVGLTLAYDLTFESIQAAVPGFESSFANFGTGGSNAQTFRYEGGPWPAWFFAQRLGTVAVGLAVTLVAALPFNWFRTTGGVVEKVRRRLPLDETPPETATQTASNPQTPTDTADPAVSPSPVGDDVTIPPVTRRGAGGFRRVLTMELRRLLRGQPRWWYLGAGLLAVVPAGIALTGGGTEGAARGLLSLVAVWPLFVWSQIGSQTARHGIRPQVLTSDYPVGQLVGEWIAGCLITIVVGAGAFAIAVATGGPTALIGVTGLVIFPPSLALAAGLWTGSPRLFEALYLGVWYIGPLNGGFVADFAGVTARGTSLGVPIVFAAVGVGLVVVAAQTRRVYTNLG
;
A
#
# COMPACT_ATOMS: atom_id res chain seq x y z
N MET A 1 0.27 32.82 15.64
CA MET A 1 1.59 32.17 15.59
C MET A 1 1.90 31.29 16.81
N ARG A 2 2.08 31.82 18.04
CA ARG A 2 2.32 30.95 19.24
C ARG A 2 1.17 29.96 19.52
N THR A 3 -0.08 30.39 19.32
CA THR A 3 -1.29 29.56 19.46
C THR A 3 -1.35 28.46 18.41
N ASP A 4 -1.04 28.76 17.15
CA ASP A 4 -1.09 27.81 16.03
C ASP A 4 -0.04 26.71 16.14
N VAL A 5 1.18 27.08 16.55
CA VAL A 5 2.25 26.11 16.85
C VAL A 5 1.83 25.16 17.96
N ARG A 6 1.23 25.70 19.04
CA ARG A 6 0.71 24.87 20.14
C ARG A 6 -0.42 23.93 19.67
N ARG A 7 -1.32 24.40 18.80
CA ARG A 7 -2.39 23.57 18.21
C ARG A 7 -1.80 22.44 17.36
N ALA A 8 -0.87 22.74 16.46
CA ALA A 8 -0.19 21.73 15.64
C ALA A 8 0.53 20.68 16.51
N TYR A 9 1.19 21.11 17.58
CA TYR A 9 1.85 20.21 18.53
C TYR A 9 0.87 19.25 19.22
N HIS A 10 -0.27 19.74 19.73
CA HIS A 10 -1.25 18.87 20.38
C HIS A 10 -1.93 17.89 19.42
N ILE A 11 -2.15 18.31 18.16
CA ILE A 11 -2.64 17.42 17.09
C ILE A 11 -1.61 16.32 16.83
N ALA A 12 -0.33 16.68 16.69
CA ALA A 12 0.76 15.74 16.47
C ALA A 12 0.86 14.74 17.63
N ARG A 13 0.91 15.23 18.88
CA ARG A 13 1.02 14.41 20.09
C ARG A 13 -0.11 13.39 20.19
N THR A 14 -1.35 13.81 19.96
CA THR A 14 -2.52 12.92 20.05
C THR A 14 -2.48 11.83 18.98
N ASP A 15 -2.12 12.19 17.76
CA ASP A 15 -1.99 11.24 16.65
C ASP A 15 -0.85 10.23 16.90
N ILE A 16 0.30 10.68 17.44
CA ILE A 16 1.43 9.81 17.82
C ILE A 16 1.02 8.79 18.88
N ILE A 17 0.36 9.22 19.96
CA ILE A 17 -0.10 8.31 21.03
C ILE A 17 -1.01 7.21 20.45
N ALA A 18 -1.92 7.56 19.55
CA ALA A 18 -2.78 6.60 18.89
C ALA A 18 -2.00 5.63 17.97
N ARG A 19 -0.91 6.07 17.35
CA ARG A 19 -0.07 5.22 16.47
C ARG A 19 0.84 4.28 17.23
N VAL A 20 1.46 4.73 18.31
CA VAL A 20 2.35 3.88 19.15
C VAL A 20 1.58 2.70 19.75
N ARG A 21 0.28 2.88 20.02
CA ARG A 21 -0.61 1.81 20.49
C ARG A 21 -1.14 0.89 19.37
N SER A 22 -0.81 1.17 18.11
CA SER A 22 -1.33 0.40 16.98
C SER A 22 -0.42 -0.78 16.61
N ARG A 23 -1.03 -1.97 16.43
CA ARG A 23 -0.32 -3.18 15.99
C ARG A 23 0.42 -2.98 14.66
N LYS A 24 -0.13 -2.13 13.79
CA LYS A 24 0.45 -1.78 12.49
C LYS A 24 1.86 -1.20 12.61
N LEU A 25 2.08 -0.29 13.56
CA LEU A 25 3.39 0.33 13.75
C LEU A 25 4.40 -0.65 14.34
N LEU A 26 3.96 -1.49 15.29
CA LEU A 26 4.79 -2.54 15.88
C LEU A 26 5.29 -3.55 14.83
N ILE A 27 4.39 -4.05 13.97
CA ILE A 27 4.75 -4.96 12.87
C ILE A 27 5.73 -4.27 11.92
N PHE A 28 5.51 -2.99 11.61
CA PHE A 28 6.45 -2.24 10.78
C PHE A 28 7.84 -2.15 11.40
N PHE A 29 7.96 -1.87 12.70
CA PHE A 29 9.25 -1.88 13.38
C PHE A 29 9.91 -3.25 13.38
N ALA A 30 9.14 -4.34 13.58
CA ALA A 30 9.68 -5.69 13.47
C ALA A 30 10.26 -5.98 12.08
N VAL A 31 9.57 -5.55 11.01
CA VAL A 31 10.08 -5.67 9.63
C VAL A 31 11.34 -4.83 9.43
N VAL A 32 11.37 -3.58 9.93
CA VAL A 32 12.55 -2.70 9.82
C VAL A 32 13.75 -3.30 10.55
N ILE A 33 13.56 -3.85 11.75
CA ILE A 33 14.62 -4.55 12.51
C ILE A 33 15.12 -5.76 11.71
N TYR A 34 14.22 -6.56 11.15
CA TYR A 34 14.57 -7.74 10.36
C TYR A 34 15.35 -7.37 9.09
N VAL A 35 14.92 -6.34 8.36
CA VAL A 35 15.66 -5.82 7.19
C VAL A 35 17.04 -5.32 7.62
N GLY A 36 17.13 -4.58 8.75
CA GLY A 36 18.40 -4.15 9.32
C GLY A 36 19.32 -5.34 9.68
N TYR A 37 18.77 -6.43 10.19
CA TYR A 37 19.51 -7.67 10.45
C TYR A 37 20.02 -8.32 9.16
N LEU A 38 19.17 -8.47 8.13
CA LEU A 38 19.57 -9.06 6.85
C LEU A 38 20.73 -8.31 6.20
N ILE A 39 20.73 -6.98 6.33
CA ILE A 39 21.76 -6.11 5.76
C ILE A 39 23.10 -6.25 6.49
N ASN A 40 23.04 -6.29 7.83
CA ASN A 40 24.24 -6.29 8.66
C ASN A 40 24.80 -7.70 8.93
N SER A 41 24.05 -8.75 8.60
CA SER A 41 24.53 -10.14 8.65
C SER A 41 25.21 -10.58 7.36
N GLY A 42 25.29 -9.71 6.34
CA GLY A 42 25.92 -10.01 5.05
C GLY A 42 25.11 -10.94 4.14
N SER A 43 23.94 -11.42 4.57
CA SER A 43 23.06 -12.29 3.75
C SER A 43 22.39 -11.52 2.62
N PHE A 44 22.10 -10.25 2.85
CA PHE A 44 21.59 -9.28 1.89
C PHE A 44 22.44 -8.02 2.09
N GLY A 45 22.85 -7.31 1.04
CA GLY A 45 23.76 -6.19 1.22
C GLY A 45 23.83 -5.25 0.03
N VAL A 46 24.56 -4.17 0.20
CA VAL A 46 24.94 -3.28 -0.90
C VAL A 46 26.18 -3.86 -1.56
N PHE A 47 26.09 -4.12 -2.86
CA PHE A 47 27.21 -4.60 -3.67
C PHE A 47 27.31 -3.81 -4.97
N TYR A 48 28.51 -3.84 -5.55
CA TYR A 48 28.83 -3.20 -6.82
C TYR A 48 29.13 -4.29 -7.84
N THR A 49 28.51 -4.20 -9.01
CA THR A 49 28.75 -5.14 -10.12
C THR A 49 29.95 -4.68 -10.94
N VAL A 50 30.84 -5.60 -11.30
CA VAL A 50 32.01 -5.30 -12.15
C VAL A 50 31.86 -6.07 -13.45
N SER A 51 32.01 -5.40 -14.60
CA SER A 51 31.73 -5.97 -15.91
C SER A 51 32.56 -7.21 -16.23
N ASN A 52 33.80 -7.29 -15.73
CA ASN A 52 34.76 -8.37 -16.01
C ASN A 52 35.34 -9.00 -14.73
N GLY A 53 34.55 -9.12 -13.65
CA GLY A 53 35.07 -9.64 -12.38
C GLY A 53 33.97 -10.08 -11.40
N PRO A 54 34.37 -10.64 -10.23
CA PRO A 54 33.43 -10.86 -9.15
C PRO A 54 32.82 -9.53 -8.70
N ASN A 55 31.61 -9.57 -8.15
CA ASN A 55 31.03 -8.40 -7.49
C ASN A 55 31.96 -7.89 -6.39
N VAL A 56 31.79 -6.64 -5.98
CA VAL A 56 32.55 -6.05 -4.88
C VAL A 56 31.60 -5.69 -3.74
N ASN A 57 31.93 -6.13 -2.52
CA ASN A 57 31.23 -5.78 -1.30
C ASN A 57 32.18 -5.02 -0.36
N GLY A 58 31.64 -4.29 0.61
CA GLY A 58 32.47 -3.60 1.59
C GLY A 58 32.52 -4.37 2.91
N ALA A 59 33.69 -4.37 3.56
CA ALA A 59 33.85 -4.87 4.93
C ALA A 59 32.92 -4.07 5.85
N LEU A 60 32.19 -4.75 6.74
CA LEU A 60 31.16 -4.17 7.61
C LEU A 60 31.78 -3.33 8.75
N THR A 61 32.51 -2.27 8.42
CA THR A 61 33.00 -1.25 9.35
C THR A 61 31.84 -0.40 9.87
N SER A 62 32.05 0.32 10.98
CA SER A 62 31.02 1.20 11.56
C SER A 62 30.49 2.23 10.55
N HIS A 63 31.37 2.81 9.73
CA HIS A 63 31.00 3.80 8.72
C HIS A 63 30.22 3.20 7.55
N LEU A 64 30.62 2.01 7.08
CA LEU A 64 29.90 1.35 5.98
C LEU A 64 28.55 0.82 6.45
N VAL A 65 28.46 0.26 7.66
CA VAL A 65 27.18 -0.18 8.24
C VAL A 65 26.23 0.99 8.42
N GLY A 66 26.71 2.14 8.89
CA GLY A 66 25.90 3.36 8.97
C GLY A 66 25.36 3.79 7.60
N LEU A 67 26.22 3.81 6.57
CA LEU A 67 25.84 4.14 5.19
C LEU A 67 24.79 3.16 4.64
N ASN A 68 25.05 1.85 4.74
CA ASN A 68 24.14 0.79 4.28
C ASN A 68 22.79 0.83 5.01
N ALA A 69 22.81 1.01 6.33
CA ALA A 69 21.60 1.12 7.15
C ALA A 69 20.80 2.38 6.79
N GLY A 70 21.45 3.52 6.55
CA GLY A 70 20.78 4.74 6.12
C GLY A 70 20.11 4.61 4.76
N MET A 71 20.82 4.04 3.77
CA MET A 71 20.27 3.79 2.44
C MET A 71 19.09 2.83 2.48
N ALA A 72 19.24 1.70 3.17
CA ALA A 72 18.17 0.72 3.27
C ALA A 72 16.97 1.23 4.07
N GLY A 73 17.21 1.93 5.17
CA GLY A 73 16.15 2.61 5.92
C GLY A 73 15.37 3.58 5.04
N SER A 74 16.07 4.28 4.14
CA SER A 74 15.46 5.22 3.21
C SER A 74 14.68 4.50 2.10
N ALA A 75 15.20 3.40 1.56
CA ALA A 75 14.48 2.54 0.61
C ALA A 75 13.20 1.94 1.25
N VAL A 76 13.29 1.44 2.49
CA VAL A 76 12.14 0.93 3.25
C VAL A 76 11.13 2.05 3.53
N MET A 77 11.59 3.25 3.89
CA MET A 77 10.70 4.39 4.10
C MET A 77 10.02 4.83 2.80
N LEU A 78 10.73 4.82 1.67
CA LEU A 78 10.18 5.14 0.36
C LEU A 78 9.13 4.11 -0.09
N LEU A 79 9.38 2.81 0.08
CA LEU A 79 8.47 1.78 -0.43
C LEU A 79 7.34 1.43 0.57
N ALA A 80 7.68 1.18 1.82
CA ALA A 80 6.74 0.74 2.86
C ALA A 80 6.22 1.89 3.72
N GLY A 81 7.03 2.94 3.93
CA GLY A 81 6.69 4.07 4.80
C GLY A 81 5.38 4.75 4.40
N PHE A 82 5.09 4.91 3.12
CA PHE A 82 3.81 5.44 2.64
C PHE A 82 2.60 4.65 3.16
N TYR A 83 2.65 3.32 3.08
CA TYR A 83 1.55 2.47 3.54
C TYR A 83 1.35 2.58 5.06
N VAL A 84 2.42 2.83 5.81
CA VAL A 84 2.42 2.98 7.27
C VAL A 84 1.92 4.36 7.69
N LEU A 85 2.45 5.42 7.09
CA LEU A 85 2.13 6.81 7.41
C LEU A 85 0.72 7.21 6.93
N ARG A 86 0.24 6.57 5.87
CA ARG A 86 -1.09 6.84 5.33
C ARG A 86 -2.21 6.40 6.26
N GLY A 87 -3.29 7.18 6.25
CA GLY A 87 -4.56 6.86 6.90
C GLY A 87 -4.82 7.58 8.21
N SER A 88 -3.98 8.54 8.60
CA SER A 88 -4.28 9.45 9.72
C SER A 88 -5.55 10.26 9.47
N LEU A 89 -5.68 10.84 8.27
CA LEU A 89 -6.88 11.59 7.89
C LEU A 89 -8.13 10.70 7.83
N GLU A 90 -8.01 9.51 7.23
CA GLU A 90 -9.11 8.53 7.16
C GLU A 90 -9.52 8.02 8.54
N ARG A 91 -8.58 7.93 9.49
CA ARG A 91 -8.88 7.52 10.86
C ARG A 91 -9.73 8.57 11.57
N ASP A 92 -9.38 9.85 11.46
CA ASP A 92 -10.11 10.93 12.11
C ASP A 92 -11.53 11.09 11.53
N ASP A 93 -11.67 10.85 10.22
CA ASP A 93 -12.96 10.80 9.52
C ASP A 93 -13.82 9.61 10.02
N ARG A 94 -13.25 8.40 10.03
CA ARG A 94 -13.95 7.17 10.43
C ARG A 94 -14.41 7.18 11.89
N HIS A 95 -13.66 7.78 12.80
CA HIS A 95 -14.03 7.87 14.22
C HIS A 95 -14.90 9.11 14.52
N GLY A 96 -15.28 9.91 13.50
CA GLY A 96 -16.11 11.09 13.70
C GLY A 96 -15.42 12.22 14.47
N HIS A 97 -14.08 12.19 14.58
CA HIS A 97 -13.32 13.26 15.20
C HIS A 97 -13.22 14.49 14.31
N LEU A 98 -13.28 14.30 12.99
CA LEU A 98 -13.11 15.37 12.02
C LEU A 98 -14.13 16.51 12.22
N PRO A 99 -15.47 16.25 12.35
CA PRO A 99 -16.46 17.28 12.68
C PRO A 99 -16.16 18.06 13.98
N VAL A 100 -15.66 17.39 15.02
CA VAL A 100 -15.32 18.07 16.30
C VAL A 100 -14.15 19.03 16.12
N VAL A 101 -13.17 18.68 15.28
CA VAL A 101 -12.06 19.57 14.94
C VAL A 101 -12.55 20.77 14.11
N THR A 102 -13.60 20.62 13.30
CA THR A 102 -14.16 21.75 12.50
C THR A 102 -14.79 22.83 13.36
N SER A 103 -15.37 22.48 14.51
CA SER A 103 -15.88 23.45 15.47
C SER A 103 -14.78 24.19 16.25
N SER A 104 -13.51 23.80 16.06
CA SER A 104 -12.36 24.53 16.62
C SER A 104 -11.89 25.65 15.69
N GLN A 105 -11.18 26.64 16.24
CA GLN A 105 -10.54 27.72 15.45
C GLN A 105 -9.28 27.25 14.67
N THR A 106 -9.15 25.95 14.39
CA THR A 106 -7.96 25.38 13.73
C THR A 106 -8.08 25.47 12.21
N SER A 107 -7.15 26.15 11.56
CA SER A 107 -7.11 26.22 10.09
C SER A 107 -6.63 24.90 9.47
N LYS A 108 -7.02 24.65 8.19
CA LYS A 108 -6.60 23.45 7.45
C LYS A 108 -5.07 23.25 7.43
N PRO A 109 -4.24 24.28 7.13
CA PRO A 109 -2.79 24.11 7.10
C PRO A 109 -2.19 23.77 8.47
N VAL A 110 -2.72 24.34 9.56
CA VAL A 110 -2.24 24.04 10.93
C VAL A 110 -2.56 22.61 11.31
N TYR A 111 -3.76 22.13 10.98
CA TYR A 111 -4.14 20.74 11.20
C TYR A 111 -3.26 19.77 10.41
N LEU A 112 -3.05 20.04 9.11
CA LEU A 112 -2.19 19.22 8.27
C LEU A 112 -0.72 19.27 8.73
N LEU A 113 -0.20 20.43 9.15
CA LEU A 113 1.14 20.53 9.70
C LEU A 113 1.30 19.67 10.97
N GLY A 114 0.29 19.65 11.86
CA GLY A 114 0.26 18.75 13.01
C GLY A 114 0.29 17.27 12.60
N LYS A 115 -0.46 16.88 11.56
CA LYS A 115 -0.42 15.52 11.01
C LYS A 115 0.93 15.18 10.35
N LEU A 116 1.57 16.14 9.70
CA LEU A 116 2.91 15.97 9.15
C LEU A 116 3.94 15.78 10.26
N LEU A 117 3.90 16.58 11.32
CA LEU A 117 4.78 16.43 12.50
C LEU A 117 4.64 15.04 13.13
N SER A 118 3.41 14.50 13.20
CA SER A 118 3.18 13.11 13.61
C SER A 118 3.83 12.09 12.67
N ASN A 119 3.74 12.30 11.35
CA ASN A 119 4.43 11.44 10.38
C ASN A 119 5.96 11.51 10.54
N THR A 120 6.51 12.71 10.73
CA THR A 120 7.95 12.90 10.98
C THR A 120 8.38 12.20 12.26
N ALA A 121 7.60 12.27 13.34
CA ALA A 121 7.89 11.56 14.58
C ALA A 121 7.93 10.03 14.39
N VAL A 122 7.04 9.47 13.56
CA VAL A 122 7.13 8.05 13.17
C VAL A 122 8.43 7.76 12.41
N GLY A 123 8.88 8.68 11.54
CA GLY A 123 10.17 8.58 10.86
C GLY A 123 11.35 8.58 11.83
N VAL A 124 11.35 9.48 12.81
CA VAL A 124 12.38 9.56 13.87
C VAL A 124 12.40 8.26 14.68
N LEU A 125 11.25 7.72 15.07
CA LEU A 125 11.18 6.43 15.76
C LEU A 125 11.70 5.28 14.88
N THR A 126 11.37 5.30 13.59
CA THR A 126 11.85 4.28 12.63
C THR A 126 13.37 4.35 12.49
N ALA A 127 13.93 5.56 12.36
CA ALA A 127 15.36 5.79 12.30
C ALA A 127 16.06 5.36 13.59
N ALA A 128 15.49 5.67 14.76
CA ALA A 128 16.03 5.25 16.05
C ALA A 128 16.04 3.72 16.23
N VAL A 129 14.95 3.05 15.86
CA VAL A 129 14.85 1.58 15.90
C VAL A 129 15.87 0.95 14.95
N LEU A 130 15.99 1.46 13.71
CA LEU A 130 16.93 0.94 12.72
C LEU A 130 18.39 1.20 13.14
N ALA A 131 18.70 2.40 13.63
CA ALA A 131 20.04 2.74 14.13
C ALA A 131 20.42 1.86 15.31
N GLY A 132 19.53 1.68 16.30
CA GLY A 132 19.75 0.78 17.43
C GLY A 132 19.99 -0.67 16.97
N ALA A 133 19.17 -1.17 16.04
CA ALA A 133 19.36 -2.50 15.47
C ALA A 133 20.71 -2.62 14.72
N ALA A 134 21.10 -1.60 13.96
CA ALA A 134 22.37 -1.57 13.24
C ALA A 134 23.59 -1.55 14.17
N VAL A 135 23.54 -0.79 15.27
CA VAL A 135 24.60 -0.77 16.30
C VAL A 135 24.74 -2.13 16.96
N VAL A 136 23.63 -2.74 17.36
CA VAL A 136 23.65 -4.10 17.93
C VAL A 136 24.20 -5.10 16.92
N ASN A 137 23.73 -5.08 15.67
CA ASN A 137 24.23 -6.01 14.65
C ASN A 137 25.71 -5.81 14.34
N HIS A 138 26.20 -4.56 14.26
CA HIS A 138 27.64 -4.29 14.07
C HIS A 138 28.48 -4.82 15.24
N SER A 139 27.99 -4.72 16.48
CA SER A 139 28.71 -5.29 17.63
C SER A 139 28.86 -6.81 17.60
N ILE A 140 28.04 -7.51 16.81
CA ILE A 140 28.05 -8.97 16.69
C ILE A 140 28.79 -9.42 15.43
N TYR A 141 28.54 -8.77 14.28
CA TYR A 141 29.01 -9.20 12.96
C TYR A 141 29.96 -8.20 12.28
N GLY A 142 30.14 -7.01 12.86
CA GLY A 142 30.92 -5.93 12.28
C GLY A 142 32.43 -6.13 12.39
N VAL A 143 33.17 -5.35 11.60
CA VAL A 143 34.63 -5.40 11.53
C VAL A 143 35.22 -4.16 12.18
N GLY A 144 35.93 -4.34 13.30
CA GLY A 144 36.58 -3.27 14.05
C GLY A 144 35.75 -2.76 15.23
N ALA A 145 36.18 -1.64 15.82
CA ALA A 145 35.48 -1.04 16.94
C ALA A 145 34.10 -0.53 16.51
N THR A 146 33.08 -0.80 17.35
CA THR A 146 31.73 -0.28 17.12
C THR A 146 31.66 1.17 17.56
N ASP A 147 31.46 2.07 16.60
CA ASP A 147 31.17 3.49 16.83
C ASP A 147 29.66 3.72 16.64
N PRO A 148 28.89 3.89 17.74
CA PRO A 148 27.45 4.09 17.66
C PRO A 148 27.05 5.36 16.90
N ILE A 149 27.89 6.40 16.94
CA ILE A 149 27.60 7.68 16.29
C ILE A 149 27.76 7.50 14.78
N ALA A 150 28.91 6.97 14.33
CA ALA A 150 29.18 6.70 12.91
C ALA A 150 28.10 5.83 12.24
N ILE A 151 27.49 4.92 12.99
CA ILE A 151 26.38 4.09 12.52
C ILE A 151 25.06 4.85 12.51
N SER A 152 24.76 5.61 13.56
CA SER A 152 23.42 6.18 13.78
C SER A 152 23.17 7.44 12.95
N TRP A 153 24.13 8.36 12.86
CA TRP A 153 23.89 9.66 12.24
C TRP A 153 23.50 9.56 10.75
N PRO A 154 24.09 8.67 9.90
CA PRO A 154 23.67 8.50 8.52
C PRO A 154 22.20 8.10 8.43
N VAL A 155 21.75 7.20 9.32
CA VAL A 155 20.35 6.73 9.36
C VAL A 155 19.39 7.89 9.57
N PHE A 156 19.65 8.78 10.52
CA PHE A 156 18.79 9.94 10.75
C PHE A 156 18.79 10.93 9.58
N VAL A 157 19.97 11.26 9.04
CA VAL A 157 20.12 12.23 7.94
C VAL A 157 19.46 11.72 6.66
N MET A 158 19.42 10.41 6.42
CA MET A 158 18.75 9.85 5.25
C MET A 158 17.24 9.63 5.46
N VAL A 159 16.85 8.98 6.56
CA VAL A 159 15.47 8.49 6.77
C VAL A 159 14.50 9.61 7.17
N VAL A 160 14.91 10.54 8.03
CA VAL A 160 14.00 11.56 8.58
C VAL A 160 13.54 12.56 7.52
N PRO A 161 14.43 13.17 6.70
CA PRO A 161 14.02 14.08 5.63
C PRO A 161 13.07 13.41 4.62
N LEU A 162 13.38 12.17 4.26
CA LEU A 162 12.53 11.39 3.36
C LEU A 162 11.15 11.11 3.95
N THR A 163 11.08 10.85 5.27
CA THR A 163 9.80 10.65 5.94
C THR A 163 8.89 11.88 5.83
N VAL A 164 9.46 13.09 5.89
CA VAL A 164 8.69 14.33 5.69
C VAL A 164 8.04 14.33 4.31
N PHE A 165 8.82 14.05 3.27
CA PHE A 165 8.33 13.98 1.89
C PHE A 165 7.26 12.89 1.72
N VAL A 166 7.55 11.66 2.13
CA VAL A 166 6.61 10.52 2.02
C VAL A 166 5.33 10.78 2.82
N GLY A 167 5.47 11.32 4.02
CA GLY A 167 4.35 11.70 4.88
C GLY A 167 3.45 12.76 4.24
N ALA A 168 4.04 13.77 3.61
CA ALA A 168 3.31 14.82 2.88
C ALA A 168 2.57 14.25 1.66
N VAL A 169 3.23 13.40 0.85
CA VAL A 169 2.60 12.73 -0.30
C VAL A 169 1.46 11.82 0.16
N ALA A 170 1.64 11.06 1.24
CA ALA A 170 0.60 10.22 1.83
C ALA A 170 -0.63 11.03 2.27
N MET A 171 -0.42 12.25 2.77
CA MET A 171 -1.49 13.18 3.12
C MET A 171 -2.19 13.74 1.89
N LEU A 172 -1.46 14.24 0.89
CA LEU A 172 -2.02 14.74 -0.37
C LEU A 172 -2.88 13.68 -1.07
N PHE A 173 -2.40 12.44 -1.12
CA PHE A 173 -3.16 11.33 -1.71
C PHE A 173 -4.40 11.01 -0.87
N GLY A 174 -4.34 11.26 0.43
CA GLY A 174 -5.46 11.13 1.35
C GLY A 174 -6.53 12.22 1.17
N THR A 175 -6.19 13.40 0.65
CA THR A 175 -7.14 14.51 0.45
C THR A 175 -7.84 14.47 -0.91
N ILE A 176 -7.19 13.92 -1.95
CA ILE A 176 -7.75 13.79 -3.30
C ILE A 176 -8.61 12.51 -3.41
N ASN A 177 -9.90 12.64 -3.72
CA ASN A 177 -10.84 11.51 -3.79
C ASN A 177 -10.39 10.37 -4.73
N LEU A 178 -9.81 10.72 -5.89
CA LEU A 178 -9.32 9.75 -6.87
C LEU A 178 -8.12 8.95 -6.34
N LEU A 179 -7.20 9.60 -5.61
CA LEU A 179 -5.98 9.00 -5.09
C LEU A 179 -6.17 8.38 -3.70
N ALA A 180 -7.29 8.66 -3.02
CA ALA A 180 -7.64 8.12 -1.71
C ALA A 180 -7.84 6.58 -1.73
N GLY A 181 -8.17 6.03 -2.90
CA GLY A 181 -8.39 4.60 -3.13
C GLY A 181 -7.13 3.80 -3.49
N THR A 182 -7.35 2.65 -4.10
CA THR A 182 -6.34 1.70 -4.60
C THR A 182 -5.44 2.32 -5.67
N LEU A 183 -6.01 3.13 -6.57
CA LEU A 183 -5.27 3.81 -7.63
C LEU A 183 -4.09 4.62 -7.09
N GLY A 184 -4.29 5.43 -6.04
CA GLY A 184 -3.20 6.21 -5.48
C GLY A 184 -2.14 5.35 -4.78
N ARG A 185 -2.45 4.15 -4.30
CA ARG A 185 -1.44 3.25 -3.68
C ARG A 185 -0.55 2.63 -4.74
N ILE A 186 -1.15 2.19 -5.85
CA ILE A 186 -0.42 1.69 -7.02
C ILE A 186 0.41 2.82 -7.65
N ALA A 187 -0.19 3.99 -7.89
CA ALA A 187 0.51 5.14 -8.47
C ALA A 187 1.70 5.57 -7.60
N TYR A 188 1.55 5.55 -6.28
CA TYR A 188 2.66 5.81 -5.37
C TYR A 188 3.77 4.76 -5.50
N PHE A 189 3.42 3.47 -5.55
CA PHE A 189 4.41 2.41 -5.71
C PHE A 189 5.22 2.59 -7.00
N PHE A 190 4.57 2.84 -8.14
CA PHE A 190 5.27 3.11 -9.39
C PHE A 190 6.10 4.39 -9.33
N GLY A 191 5.62 5.45 -8.69
CA GLY A 191 6.40 6.67 -8.46
C GLY A 191 7.63 6.43 -7.58
N ALA A 192 7.49 5.62 -6.54
CA ALA A 192 8.59 5.22 -5.66
C ALA A 192 9.64 4.38 -6.39
N ILE A 193 9.21 3.43 -7.22
CA ILE A 193 10.10 2.65 -8.09
C ILE A 193 10.78 3.56 -9.12
N PHE A 194 10.04 4.48 -9.74
CA PHE A 194 10.63 5.45 -10.67
C PHE A 194 11.73 6.29 -10.01
N LEU A 195 11.49 6.79 -8.79
CA LEU A 195 12.50 7.53 -8.02
C LEU A 195 13.68 6.63 -7.63
N LEU A 196 13.42 5.38 -7.24
CA LEU A 196 14.45 4.39 -6.97
C LEU A 196 15.19 3.93 -8.22
N SER A 197 14.67 4.14 -9.43
CA SER A 197 15.35 3.82 -10.69
C SER A 197 15.98 5.04 -11.35
N ALA A 198 15.80 6.24 -10.81
CA ALA A 198 16.28 7.48 -11.41
C ALA A 198 17.80 7.52 -11.56
N GLN A 199 18.56 6.81 -10.73
CA GLN A 199 20.00 6.71 -10.86
C GLN A 199 20.46 5.94 -12.11
N LEU A 200 19.60 5.15 -12.76
CA LEU A 200 19.92 4.54 -14.06
C LEU A 200 20.13 5.60 -15.16
N ALA A 201 19.69 6.85 -14.95
CA ALA A 201 19.98 7.96 -15.85
C ALA A 201 21.43 8.48 -15.74
N ARG A 202 22.23 7.96 -14.80
CA ARG A 202 23.67 8.25 -14.72
C ARG A 202 24.39 7.56 -15.89
N PRO A 203 25.25 8.27 -16.65
CA PRO A 203 26.08 7.63 -17.66
C PRO A 203 26.96 6.55 -17.02
N GLU A 204 27.07 5.38 -17.67
CA GLU A 204 27.77 4.22 -17.11
C GLU A 204 29.24 4.52 -16.79
N THR A 205 29.90 5.37 -17.58
CA THR A 205 31.31 5.77 -17.39
C THR A 205 31.51 6.97 -16.46
N ALA A 206 30.45 7.53 -15.87
CA ALA A 206 30.56 8.74 -15.06
C ALA A 206 31.20 8.45 -13.69
N VAL A 207 32.41 8.98 -13.50
CA VAL A 207 33.06 9.10 -12.19
C VAL A 207 32.30 10.11 -11.30
N PRO A 208 32.45 10.06 -9.96
CA PRO A 208 31.68 10.89 -9.01
C PRO A 208 31.58 12.39 -9.35
N ALA A 209 32.68 12.98 -9.82
CA ALA A 209 32.73 14.40 -10.23
C ALA A 209 31.86 14.72 -11.45
N ALA A 210 31.68 13.76 -12.37
CA ALA A 210 30.94 13.92 -13.62
C ALA A 210 29.45 13.53 -13.50
N VAL A 211 29.00 13.07 -12.33
CA VAL A 211 27.59 12.67 -12.14
C VAL A 211 26.66 13.89 -12.28
N PRO A 212 25.66 13.85 -13.17
CA PRO A 212 24.75 14.96 -13.42
C PRO A 212 24.03 15.46 -12.15
N THR A 213 23.81 16.77 -12.06
CA THR A 213 23.08 17.40 -10.95
C THR A 213 21.64 16.89 -10.82
N THR A 214 20.98 16.56 -11.94
CA THR A 214 19.64 15.97 -11.94
C THR A 214 19.61 14.60 -11.25
N VAL A 215 20.62 13.75 -11.47
CA VAL A 215 20.74 12.45 -10.80
C VAL A 215 20.98 12.65 -9.30
N LYS A 216 21.86 13.57 -8.93
CA LYS A 216 22.10 13.95 -7.52
C LYS A 216 20.82 14.48 -6.85
N ALA A 217 20.04 15.31 -7.53
CA ALA A 217 18.79 15.86 -7.01
C ALA A 217 17.71 14.78 -6.78
N LEU A 218 17.67 13.77 -7.66
CA LEU A 218 16.74 12.64 -7.57
C LEU A 218 17.24 11.51 -6.65
N ASP A 219 18.44 11.60 -6.05
CA ASP A 219 18.97 10.60 -5.12
C ASP A 219 18.31 10.67 -3.73
N ILE A 220 17.04 10.28 -3.69
CA ILE A 220 16.19 10.32 -2.50
C ILE A 220 16.60 9.23 -1.50
N VAL A 221 17.26 8.16 -1.94
CA VAL A 221 17.67 7.02 -1.10
C VAL A 221 19.10 7.15 -0.59
N GLY A 222 20.02 7.74 -1.38
CA GLY A 222 21.45 7.84 -1.07
C GLY A 222 22.33 6.85 -1.85
N LEU A 223 21.87 6.34 -2.99
CA LEU A 223 22.62 5.39 -3.83
C LEU A 223 23.80 6.07 -4.55
N THR A 224 23.58 7.28 -5.04
CA THR A 224 24.63 8.10 -5.67
C THR A 224 25.63 8.57 -4.61
N LEU A 225 25.15 8.96 -3.43
CA LEU A 225 26.03 9.27 -2.30
C LEU A 225 26.93 8.08 -1.93
N ALA A 226 26.37 6.88 -1.85
CA ALA A 226 27.13 5.69 -1.50
C ALA A 226 28.22 5.37 -2.53
N TYR A 227 27.91 5.54 -3.81
CA TYR A 227 28.91 5.48 -4.87
C TYR A 227 30.00 6.53 -4.68
N ASP A 228 29.63 7.81 -4.51
CA ASP A 228 30.59 8.92 -4.34
C ASP A 228 31.58 8.67 -3.18
N LEU A 229 31.08 8.16 -2.05
CA LEU A 229 31.89 7.93 -0.84
C LEU A 229 32.79 6.70 -0.91
N THR A 230 32.37 5.66 -1.63
CA THR A 230 33.10 4.37 -1.66
C THR A 230 33.97 4.21 -2.89
N PHE A 231 33.82 5.07 -3.90
CA PHE A 231 34.50 4.97 -5.19
C PHE A 231 36.02 4.78 -5.05
N GLU A 232 36.70 5.65 -4.29
CA GLU A 232 38.15 5.58 -4.10
C GLU A 232 38.57 4.29 -3.38
N SER A 233 37.81 3.88 -2.36
CA SER A 233 38.07 2.63 -1.64
C SER A 233 37.88 1.38 -2.51
N ILE A 234 36.93 1.43 -3.46
CA ILE A 234 36.71 0.36 -4.43
C ILE A 234 37.85 0.33 -5.45
N GLN A 235 38.28 1.49 -5.98
CA GLN A 235 39.41 1.55 -6.91
C GLN A 235 40.73 1.07 -6.29
N ALA A 236 40.95 1.34 -5.00
CA ALA A 236 42.11 0.83 -4.27
C ALA A 236 42.09 -0.70 -4.12
N ALA A 237 40.91 -1.30 -3.92
CA ALA A 237 40.74 -2.75 -3.81
C ALA A 237 40.73 -3.46 -5.18
N VAL A 238 40.17 -2.80 -6.20
CA VAL A 238 40.01 -3.32 -7.56
C VAL A 238 40.57 -2.29 -8.56
N PRO A 239 41.88 -2.35 -8.86
CA PRO A 239 42.49 -1.49 -9.87
C PRO A 239 41.82 -1.67 -11.23
N GLY A 240 41.37 -0.57 -11.84
CA GLY A 240 40.61 -0.60 -13.10
C GLY A 240 39.08 -0.67 -12.93
N PHE A 241 38.54 -0.51 -11.72
CA PHE A 241 37.12 -0.28 -11.53
C PHE A 241 36.68 1.02 -12.24
N GLU A 242 35.91 0.87 -13.32
CA GLU A 242 35.41 1.99 -14.11
C GLU A 242 34.26 2.70 -13.40
N SER A 243 33.15 2.00 -13.17
CA SER A 243 31.96 2.52 -12.50
C SER A 243 30.92 1.41 -12.32
N SER A 244 30.11 1.53 -11.27
CA SER A 244 29.00 0.62 -11.01
C SER A 244 27.95 1.27 -10.13
N PHE A 245 26.75 0.70 -10.10
CA PHE A 245 25.69 1.14 -9.20
C PHE A 245 25.78 0.38 -7.88
N ALA A 246 25.48 1.07 -6.79
CA ALA A 246 25.17 0.40 -5.53
C ALA A 246 23.86 -0.38 -5.73
N ASN A 247 23.91 -1.70 -5.60
CA ASN A 247 22.75 -2.58 -5.76
C ASN A 247 22.42 -3.28 -4.43
N PHE A 248 21.13 -3.41 -4.13
CA PHE A 248 20.67 -4.23 -3.00
C PHE A 248 20.47 -5.67 -3.46
N GLY A 249 21.00 -6.64 -2.72
CA GLY A 249 20.75 -8.05 -3.02
C GLY A 249 21.69 -9.04 -2.34
N THR A 250 21.63 -10.28 -2.79
CA THR A 250 22.38 -11.43 -2.24
C THR A 250 23.68 -11.72 -3.01
N GLY A 251 24.08 -10.85 -3.94
CA GLY A 251 25.23 -11.03 -4.83
C GLY A 251 26.61 -10.86 -4.17
N GLY A 252 26.67 -10.67 -2.85
CA GLY A 252 27.89 -10.40 -2.09
C GLY A 252 28.65 -11.62 -1.57
N SER A 253 28.13 -12.85 -1.74
CA SER A 253 28.72 -14.05 -1.12
C SER A 253 30.05 -14.50 -1.73
N ASN A 254 30.32 -14.19 -3.00
CA ASN A 254 31.59 -14.45 -3.69
C ASN A 254 32.27 -13.15 -4.14
N ALA A 255 32.02 -12.05 -3.42
CA ALA A 255 32.50 -10.73 -3.80
C ALA A 255 33.88 -10.42 -3.21
N GLN A 256 34.72 -9.71 -3.96
CA GLN A 256 35.93 -9.10 -3.41
C GLN A 256 35.54 -8.00 -2.43
N THR A 257 36.31 -7.86 -1.34
CA THR A 257 35.96 -6.94 -0.26
C THR A 257 36.84 -5.69 -0.27
N PHE A 258 36.22 -4.50 -0.26
CA PHE A 258 36.91 -3.23 -0.01
C PHE A 258 36.69 -2.76 1.43
N ARG A 259 37.53 -1.85 1.93
CA ARG A 259 37.39 -1.28 3.28
C ARG A 259 37.11 0.22 3.17
N TYR A 260 36.04 0.67 3.83
CA TYR A 260 35.66 2.08 3.90
C TYR A 260 35.62 2.54 5.36
N GLU A 261 36.40 3.58 5.68
CA GLU A 261 36.59 4.09 7.06
C GLU A 261 35.94 5.45 7.28
N GLY A 262 35.01 5.82 6.40
CA GLY A 262 34.40 7.14 6.44
C GLY A 262 35.17 8.17 5.62
N GLY A 263 34.44 9.22 5.24
CA GLY A 263 34.95 10.37 4.51
C GLY A 263 33.99 11.55 4.66
N PRO A 264 34.40 12.76 4.30
CA PRO A 264 33.53 13.93 4.34
C PRO A 264 32.36 13.74 3.37
N TRP A 265 31.13 13.88 3.86
CA TRP A 265 29.95 13.81 2.99
C TRP A 265 29.85 15.06 2.12
N PRO A 266 29.57 14.90 0.82
CA PRO A 266 29.51 16.02 -0.10
C PRO A 266 28.32 16.95 0.22
N ALA A 267 28.55 18.26 0.13
CA ALA A 267 27.56 19.29 0.48
C ALA A 267 26.26 19.19 -0.34
N TRP A 268 26.34 18.70 -1.58
CA TRP A 268 25.18 18.51 -2.45
C TRP A 268 24.13 17.60 -1.80
N PHE A 269 24.56 16.62 -1.01
CA PHE A 269 23.66 15.67 -0.37
C PHE A 269 22.82 16.33 0.72
N PHE A 270 23.43 17.17 1.56
CA PHE A 270 22.70 17.94 2.57
C PHE A 270 21.74 18.94 1.93
N ALA A 271 22.15 19.60 0.84
CA ALA A 271 21.26 20.46 0.06
C ALA A 271 20.07 19.69 -0.52
N GLN A 272 20.30 18.47 -1.03
CA GLN A 272 19.24 17.58 -1.52
C GLN A 272 18.26 17.19 -0.39
N ARG A 273 18.76 16.86 0.81
CA ARG A 273 17.92 16.49 1.97
C ARG A 273 17.09 17.67 2.47
N LEU A 274 17.67 18.86 2.52
CA LEU A 274 16.93 20.09 2.82
C LEU A 274 15.87 20.39 1.75
N GLY A 275 16.22 20.22 0.47
CA GLY A 275 15.29 20.33 -0.65
C GLY A 275 14.12 19.35 -0.54
N THR A 276 14.39 18.10 -0.13
CA THR A 276 13.37 17.07 0.09
C THR A 276 12.38 17.48 1.21
N VAL A 277 12.89 18.06 2.30
CA VAL A 277 12.04 18.61 3.38
C VAL A 277 11.21 19.79 2.87
N ALA A 278 11.83 20.72 2.14
CA ALA A 278 11.14 21.88 1.57
C ALA A 278 10.01 21.47 0.62
N VAL A 279 10.24 20.48 -0.26
CA VAL A 279 9.23 19.89 -1.13
C VAL A 279 8.12 19.24 -0.30
N GLY A 280 8.44 18.48 0.75
CA GLY A 280 7.44 17.89 1.65
C GLY A 280 6.54 18.94 2.33
N LEU A 281 7.12 20.05 2.78
CA LEU A 281 6.36 21.18 3.34
C LEU A 281 5.46 21.83 2.28
N ALA A 282 5.98 22.09 1.08
CA ALA A 282 5.20 22.64 -0.04
C ALA A 282 4.03 21.72 -0.42
N VAL A 283 4.26 20.41 -0.54
CA VAL A 283 3.22 19.40 -0.80
C VAL A 283 2.15 19.40 0.29
N THR A 284 2.54 19.61 1.55
CA THR A 284 1.58 19.68 2.67
C THR A 284 0.70 20.92 2.58
N LEU A 285 1.24 22.06 2.16
CA LEU A 285 0.47 23.27 1.89
C LEU A 285 -0.49 23.06 0.71
N VAL A 286 -0.02 22.45 -0.38
CA VAL A 286 -0.87 22.09 -1.52
C VAL A 286 -2.00 21.13 -1.10
N ALA A 287 -1.73 20.19 -0.20
CA ALA A 287 -2.74 19.26 0.31
C ALA A 287 -3.89 19.96 1.05
N ALA A 288 -3.69 21.19 1.55
CA ALA A 288 -4.74 21.98 2.18
C ALA A 288 -5.83 22.45 1.20
N LEU A 289 -5.52 22.56 -0.10
CA LEU A 289 -6.45 23.01 -1.15
C LEU A 289 -7.60 22.00 -1.36
N PRO A 290 -7.35 20.73 -1.71
CA PRO A 290 -8.42 19.73 -1.86
C PRO A 290 -8.97 19.20 -0.53
N PHE A 291 -8.36 19.54 0.61
CA PHE A 291 -8.78 19.04 1.91
C PHE A 291 -10.15 19.61 2.30
N ASN A 292 -11.14 18.74 2.43
CA ASN A 292 -12.47 19.08 2.90
C ASN A 292 -12.74 18.45 4.26
N TRP A 293 -13.15 19.30 5.19
CA TRP A 293 -13.54 18.97 6.55
C TRP A 293 -14.75 18.04 6.61
N PHE A 294 -15.73 18.29 5.74
CA PHE A 294 -16.86 17.42 5.52
C PHE A 294 -16.64 16.74 4.18
N ARG A 295 -16.21 15.48 4.22
CA ARG A 295 -16.36 14.61 3.05
C ARG A 295 -17.86 14.38 2.89
N THR A 296 -18.51 15.18 2.04
CA THR A 296 -19.85 14.85 1.59
C THR A 296 -19.78 13.46 0.96
N THR A 297 -20.50 12.52 1.55
CA THR A 297 -20.83 11.23 0.92
C THR A 297 -21.81 11.51 -0.22
N GLY A 298 -21.39 12.36 -1.17
CA GLY A 298 -22.20 13.02 -2.20
C GLY A 298 -22.57 12.11 -3.36
N GLY A 299 -22.93 10.85 -3.08
CA GLY A 299 -23.39 9.92 -4.09
C GLY A 299 -24.86 9.55 -3.93
N VAL A 300 -25.31 9.36 -2.69
CA VAL A 300 -26.65 8.80 -2.40
C VAL A 300 -27.59 9.91 -1.93
N VAL A 301 -27.19 10.73 -0.96
CA VAL A 301 -28.03 11.81 -0.42
C VAL A 301 -28.32 12.88 -1.48
N GLU A 302 -27.32 13.25 -2.30
CA GLU A 302 -27.49 14.22 -3.39
C GLU A 302 -28.41 13.68 -4.51
N LYS A 303 -28.31 12.39 -4.84
CA LYS A 303 -29.18 11.73 -5.83
C LYS A 303 -30.60 11.50 -5.31
N VAL A 304 -30.75 11.25 -4.02
CA VAL A 304 -32.06 11.11 -3.35
C VAL A 304 -32.72 12.49 -3.23
N ARG A 305 -31.97 13.52 -2.83
CA ARG A 305 -32.46 14.91 -2.75
C ARG A 305 -32.82 15.50 -4.12
N ARG A 306 -32.11 15.13 -5.20
CA ARG A 306 -32.52 15.49 -6.58
C ARG A 306 -33.72 14.70 -7.10
N ARG A 307 -34.07 13.57 -6.48
CA ARG A 307 -35.18 12.69 -6.91
C ARG A 307 -36.43 12.84 -6.06
N LEU A 308 -36.33 13.48 -4.90
CA LEU A 308 -37.46 13.91 -4.10
C LEU A 308 -37.73 15.38 -4.46
N PRO A 309 -38.79 15.70 -5.21
CA PRO A 309 -39.35 17.04 -5.16
C PRO A 309 -39.89 17.19 -3.74
N LEU A 310 -39.12 17.83 -2.88
CA LEU A 310 -39.70 18.43 -1.68
C LEU A 310 -40.42 19.66 -2.20
N ASP A 311 -41.73 19.54 -2.42
CA ASP A 311 -42.61 20.70 -2.52
C ASP A 311 -42.47 21.47 -1.21
N GLU A 312 -41.64 22.51 -1.24
CA GLU A 312 -41.63 23.56 -0.23
C GLU A 312 -42.95 24.30 -0.37
N THR A 313 -43.99 23.79 0.30
CA THR A 313 -45.16 24.61 0.63
C THR A 313 -44.70 25.68 1.61
N PRO A 314 -44.88 26.98 1.30
CA PRO A 314 -44.53 28.04 2.24
C PRO A 314 -45.34 27.88 3.54
N PRO A 315 -44.79 28.26 4.70
CA PRO A 315 -45.57 28.28 5.93
C PRO A 315 -46.62 29.38 5.81
N GLU A 316 -47.86 28.99 5.50
CA GLU A 316 -49.00 29.88 5.66
C GLU A 316 -49.11 30.30 7.13
N THR A 317 -49.08 31.60 7.30
CA THR A 317 -49.21 32.36 8.53
C THR A 317 -50.44 31.91 9.31
N ALA A 318 -50.26 31.07 10.33
CA ALA A 318 -51.26 30.88 11.37
C ALA A 318 -51.28 32.13 12.26
N THR A 319 -51.87 33.20 11.73
CA THR A 319 -52.18 34.40 12.51
C THR A 319 -53.27 34.03 13.51
N GLN A 320 -52.94 34.20 14.78
CA GLN A 320 -53.88 34.21 15.89
C GLN A 320 -55.01 35.20 15.62
N THR A 321 -56.25 34.72 15.62
CA THR A 321 -57.40 35.56 15.96
C THR A 321 -58.07 34.94 17.16
N ALA A 322 -57.77 35.51 18.33
CA ALA A 322 -58.55 35.30 19.52
C ALA A 322 -59.92 35.96 19.34
N SER A 323 -60.98 35.17 19.38
CA SER A 323 -62.32 35.66 19.71
C SER A 323 -63.13 34.55 20.35
N ASN A 324 -63.23 34.63 21.68
CA ASN A 324 -64.26 33.97 22.50
C ASN A 324 -65.66 34.43 22.04
N PRO A 325 -66.67 33.57 22.16
CA PRO A 325 -67.70 33.86 23.16
C PRO A 325 -68.12 32.64 24.02
N GLN A 326 -68.34 32.91 25.30
CA GLN A 326 -69.07 32.06 26.26
C GLN A 326 -70.50 31.81 25.73
N THR A 327 -71.13 30.64 25.93
CA THR A 327 -71.98 30.29 27.10
C THR A 327 -72.43 28.80 26.96
N PRO A 328 -72.67 28.03 28.05
CA PRO A 328 -72.82 26.57 28.03
C PRO A 328 -74.29 26.11 28.05
N THR A 329 -74.64 25.02 27.36
CA THR A 329 -75.82 24.19 27.72
C THR A 329 -75.72 22.76 27.18
N ASP A 330 -75.85 21.81 28.11
CA ASP A 330 -76.39 20.45 28.05
C ASP A 330 -75.99 19.39 27.00
N THR A 331 -75.44 18.30 27.56
CA THR A 331 -75.95 16.92 27.48
C THR A 331 -76.13 16.31 26.09
N ALA A 332 -75.16 15.49 25.67
CA ALA A 332 -75.33 14.07 25.41
C ALA A 332 -74.02 13.48 24.86
N ASP A 333 -73.55 12.44 25.52
CA ASP A 333 -72.55 11.51 25.02
C ASP A 333 -73.14 10.76 23.80
N PRO A 334 -72.44 10.71 22.65
CA PRO A 334 -72.37 9.43 22.00
C PRO A 334 -70.94 9.08 21.60
N ALA A 335 -70.50 7.94 22.14
CA ALA A 335 -69.67 6.96 21.47
C ALA A 335 -68.44 7.52 20.75
N VAL A 336 -67.35 7.65 21.51
CA VAL A 336 -66.01 7.50 20.97
C VAL A 336 -65.96 6.12 20.30
N SER A 337 -66.16 6.10 18.99
CA SER A 337 -65.76 4.98 18.15
C SER A 337 -64.25 4.84 18.33
N PRO A 338 -63.73 3.73 18.87
CA PRO A 338 -62.30 3.48 18.74
C PRO A 338 -62.07 3.33 17.24
N SER A 339 -61.42 4.31 16.63
CA SER A 339 -60.79 4.12 15.32
C SER A 339 -60.08 2.77 15.39
N PRO A 340 -60.33 1.84 14.46
CA PRO A 340 -59.57 0.61 14.46
C PRO A 340 -58.14 1.05 14.20
N VAL A 341 -57.28 0.86 15.20
CA VAL A 341 -55.83 0.79 15.03
C VAL A 341 -55.61 -0.50 14.24
N GLY A 342 -56.00 -0.46 12.98
CA GLY A 342 -55.76 -1.47 11.96
C GLY A 342 -54.33 -1.29 11.51
N ASP A 343 -53.46 -2.04 12.18
CA ASP A 343 -52.67 -3.08 11.57
C ASP A 343 -51.43 -3.22 12.44
N ASP A 344 -51.42 -4.28 13.25
CA ASP A 344 -50.17 -4.93 13.61
C ASP A 344 -49.41 -5.14 12.30
N VAL A 345 -48.41 -4.31 12.05
CA VAL A 345 -47.47 -4.48 10.93
C VAL A 345 -46.67 -5.74 11.24
N THR A 346 -47.29 -6.90 11.03
CA THR A 346 -46.63 -8.18 11.07
C THR A 346 -45.71 -8.23 9.87
N ILE A 347 -44.41 -8.05 10.13
CA ILE A 347 -43.38 -8.26 9.13
C ILE A 347 -43.57 -9.70 8.61
N PRO A 348 -43.77 -9.90 7.29
CA PRO A 348 -44.04 -11.23 6.76
C PRO A 348 -42.93 -12.19 7.20
N PRO A 349 -43.27 -13.37 7.76
CA PRO A 349 -42.28 -14.32 8.23
C PRO A 349 -41.39 -14.72 7.05
N VAL A 350 -40.07 -14.62 7.24
CA VAL A 350 -39.09 -15.03 6.24
C VAL A 350 -39.13 -16.56 6.13
N THR A 351 -39.96 -17.07 5.22
CA THR A 351 -40.24 -18.52 5.05
C THR A 351 -39.08 -19.30 4.42
N ARG A 352 -38.12 -18.63 3.77
CA ARG A 352 -36.93 -19.26 3.18
C ARG A 352 -35.67 -18.44 3.40
N ARG A 353 -34.98 -18.66 4.53
CA ARG A 353 -33.56 -18.31 4.66
C ARG A 353 -32.75 -19.36 3.86
N GLY A 354 -32.32 -19.02 2.64
CA GLY A 354 -31.42 -19.90 1.87
C GLY A 354 -31.78 -20.25 0.41
N ALA A 355 -32.86 -19.70 -0.16
CA ALA A 355 -33.32 -20.03 -1.53
C ALA A 355 -32.33 -19.72 -2.68
N GLY A 356 -31.11 -19.22 -2.39
CA GLY A 356 -30.08 -18.88 -3.37
C GLY A 356 -28.98 -19.91 -3.60
N GLY A 357 -28.68 -20.76 -2.61
CA GLY A 357 -27.51 -21.65 -2.63
C GLY A 357 -26.16 -20.96 -2.88
N PHE A 358 -25.08 -21.75 -2.91
CA PHE A 358 -23.71 -21.25 -3.13
C PHE A 358 -23.53 -20.53 -4.48
N ARG A 359 -24.22 -20.98 -5.54
CA ARG A 359 -24.15 -20.37 -6.88
C ARG A 359 -24.63 -18.92 -6.89
N ARG A 360 -25.70 -18.59 -6.14
CA ARG A 360 -26.16 -17.19 -6.04
C ARG A 360 -25.15 -16.33 -5.28
N VAL A 361 -24.52 -16.88 -4.24
CA VAL A 361 -23.45 -16.18 -3.51
C VAL A 361 -22.29 -15.88 -4.46
N LEU A 362 -21.80 -16.88 -5.20
CA LEU A 362 -20.72 -16.70 -6.17
C LEU A 362 -21.05 -15.67 -7.26
N THR A 363 -22.25 -15.71 -7.83
CA THR A 363 -22.65 -14.74 -8.88
C THR A 363 -22.80 -13.32 -8.33
N MET A 364 -23.28 -13.16 -7.09
CA MET A 364 -23.34 -11.86 -6.43
C MET A 364 -21.94 -11.33 -6.09
N GLU A 365 -21.03 -12.19 -5.64
CA GLU A 365 -19.64 -11.81 -5.38
C GLU A 365 -18.91 -11.42 -6.67
N LEU A 366 -19.07 -12.17 -7.76
CA LEU A 366 -18.51 -11.83 -9.07
C LEU A 366 -19.04 -10.48 -9.58
N ARG A 367 -20.37 -10.27 -9.48
CA ARG A 367 -21.00 -9.00 -9.85
C ARG A 367 -20.50 -7.85 -8.96
N ARG A 368 -20.31 -8.09 -7.66
CA ARG A 368 -19.82 -7.10 -6.69
C ARG A 368 -18.40 -6.65 -7.02
N LEU A 369 -17.52 -7.60 -7.32
CA LEU A 369 -16.11 -7.36 -7.64
C LEU A 369 -15.90 -6.59 -8.95
N LEU A 370 -16.73 -6.86 -9.96
CA LEU A 370 -16.68 -6.17 -11.25
C LEU A 370 -17.41 -4.81 -11.20
N ARG A 371 -18.58 -4.74 -10.56
CA ARG A 371 -19.41 -3.54 -10.56
C ARG A 371 -18.73 -2.39 -9.80
N GLY A 372 -18.60 -1.24 -10.45
CA GLY A 372 -17.99 -0.04 -9.86
C GLY A 372 -16.55 0.21 -10.28
N GLN A 373 -15.93 -0.70 -11.06
CA GLN A 373 -14.66 -0.42 -11.72
C GLN A 373 -14.80 0.68 -12.78
N PRO A 374 -13.79 1.53 -12.97
CA PRO A 374 -13.82 2.58 -13.98
C PRO A 374 -13.79 1.99 -15.40
N ARG A 375 -14.33 2.73 -16.39
CA ARG A 375 -14.47 2.26 -17.78
C ARG A 375 -13.14 1.79 -18.40
N TRP A 376 -12.04 2.49 -18.11
CA TRP A 376 -10.71 2.13 -18.61
C TRP A 376 -10.22 0.75 -18.12
N TRP A 377 -10.69 0.30 -16.94
CA TRP A 377 -10.31 -0.99 -16.41
C TRP A 377 -10.84 -2.14 -17.28
N TYR A 378 -12.10 -2.03 -17.73
CA TYR A 378 -12.70 -3.00 -18.64
C TYR A 378 -12.04 -2.99 -20.02
N LEU A 379 -11.69 -1.80 -20.53
CA LEU A 379 -10.97 -1.68 -21.81
C LEU A 379 -9.62 -2.40 -21.75
N GLY A 380 -8.82 -2.17 -20.70
CA GLY A 380 -7.53 -2.86 -20.58
C GLY A 380 -7.67 -4.36 -20.30
N ALA A 381 -8.71 -4.79 -19.57
CA ALA A 381 -8.99 -6.21 -19.37
C ALA A 381 -9.35 -6.91 -20.70
N GLY A 382 -10.18 -6.26 -21.53
CA GLY A 382 -10.50 -6.75 -22.87
C GLY A 382 -9.28 -6.77 -23.79
N LEU A 383 -8.45 -5.73 -23.74
CA LEU A 383 -7.21 -5.65 -24.51
C LEU A 383 -6.24 -6.79 -24.15
N LEU A 384 -6.04 -7.05 -22.85
CA LEU A 384 -5.18 -8.13 -22.37
C LEU A 384 -5.71 -9.52 -22.76
N ALA A 385 -7.02 -9.69 -22.88
CA ALA A 385 -7.62 -10.94 -23.33
C ALA A 385 -7.50 -11.14 -24.86
N VAL A 386 -7.59 -10.07 -25.66
CA VAL A 386 -7.69 -10.15 -27.13
C VAL A 386 -6.35 -9.98 -27.85
N VAL A 387 -5.49 -9.04 -27.42
CA VAL A 387 -4.18 -8.76 -28.05
C VAL A 387 -3.31 -10.00 -28.22
N PRO A 388 -3.25 -10.93 -27.24
CA PRO A 388 -2.46 -12.15 -27.41
C PRO A 388 -2.90 -12.98 -28.63
N ALA A 389 -4.20 -13.09 -28.91
CA ALA A 389 -4.69 -13.80 -30.09
C ALA A 389 -4.19 -13.13 -31.39
N GLY A 390 -4.14 -11.80 -31.43
CA GLY A 390 -3.59 -11.06 -32.58
C GLY A 390 -2.10 -11.29 -32.80
N ILE A 391 -1.30 -11.34 -31.73
CA ILE A 391 0.15 -11.62 -31.81
C ILE A 391 0.41 -13.04 -32.33
N ALA A 392 -0.37 -14.02 -31.86
CA ALA A 392 -0.26 -15.39 -32.33
C ALA A 392 -0.59 -15.53 -33.83
N LEU A 393 -1.56 -14.77 -34.34
CA LEU A 393 -1.97 -14.80 -35.75
C LEU A 393 -0.96 -14.12 -36.69
N THR A 394 -0.21 -13.12 -36.23
CA THR A 394 0.75 -12.37 -37.06
C THR A 394 2.17 -12.95 -37.05
N GLY A 395 2.40 -14.06 -36.32
CA GLY A 395 3.72 -14.69 -36.24
C GLY A 395 4.77 -13.87 -35.49
N GLY A 396 4.35 -12.92 -34.65
CA GLY A 396 5.26 -12.10 -33.85
C GLY A 396 6.04 -12.94 -32.82
N GLY A 397 7.23 -12.48 -32.41
CA GLY A 397 8.07 -13.16 -31.41
C GLY A 397 7.31 -13.45 -30.12
N THR A 398 6.93 -14.71 -29.92
CA THR A 398 5.94 -15.13 -28.93
C THR A 398 6.50 -15.24 -27.51
N GLU A 399 7.81 -15.51 -27.34
CA GLU A 399 8.43 -15.69 -26.03
C GLU A 399 8.53 -14.39 -25.22
N GLY A 400 9.06 -13.32 -25.82
CA GLY A 400 9.17 -12.00 -25.17
C GLY A 400 7.79 -11.40 -24.91
N ALA A 401 6.86 -11.58 -25.84
CA ALA A 401 5.47 -11.15 -25.70
C ALA A 401 4.77 -11.88 -24.54
N ALA A 402 4.96 -13.20 -24.41
CA ALA A 402 4.36 -13.99 -23.33
C ALA A 402 4.80 -13.47 -21.95
N ARG A 403 6.10 -13.21 -21.76
CA ARG A 403 6.64 -12.70 -20.48
C ARG A 403 6.02 -11.34 -20.11
N GLY A 404 6.01 -10.39 -21.05
CA GLY A 404 5.43 -9.07 -20.84
C GLY A 404 3.93 -9.14 -20.53
N LEU A 405 3.18 -9.93 -21.30
CA LEU A 405 1.74 -10.11 -21.11
C LEU A 405 1.38 -10.77 -19.78
N LEU A 406 2.12 -11.81 -19.37
CA LEU A 406 1.91 -12.46 -18.07
C LEU A 406 2.16 -11.50 -16.90
N SER A 407 3.20 -10.67 -16.98
CA SER A 407 3.48 -9.65 -15.98
C SER A 407 2.37 -8.59 -15.90
N LEU A 408 1.81 -8.17 -17.05
CA LEU A 408 0.68 -7.24 -17.10
C LEU A 408 -0.62 -7.86 -16.55
N VAL A 409 -0.93 -9.10 -16.91
CA VAL A 409 -2.06 -9.86 -16.35
C VAL A 409 -1.89 -10.02 -14.83
N ALA A 410 -0.66 -10.16 -14.36
CA ALA A 410 -0.37 -10.24 -12.93
C ALA A 410 -0.58 -8.93 -12.17
N VAL A 411 -0.71 -7.76 -12.81
CA VAL A 411 -0.98 -6.51 -12.08
C VAL A 411 -2.36 -5.93 -12.36
N TRP A 412 -2.95 -6.21 -13.52
CA TRP A 412 -4.19 -5.55 -13.96
C TRP A 412 -5.41 -5.80 -13.06
N PRO A 413 -5.72 -7.05 -12.62
CA PRO A 413 -6.86 -7.31 -11.77
C PRO A 413 -6.66 -6.91 -10.30
N LEU A 414 -5.52 -6.29 -9.95
CA LEU A 414 -5.21 -5.85 -8.59
C LEU A 414 -6.29 -4.95 -7.98
N PHE A 415 -6.93 -4.08 -8.79
CA PHE A 415 -8.06 -3.24 -8.35
C PHE A 415 -9.28 -4.03 -7.86
N VAL A 416 -9.45 -5.24 -8.39
CA VAL A 416 -10.50 -6.16 -8.00
C VAL A 416 -10.05 -6.98 -6.80
N TRP A 417 -8.86 -7.59 -6.89
CA TRP A 417 -8.33 -8.41 -5.80
C TRP A 417 -8.22 -7.63 -4.50
N SER A 418 -7.83 -6.35 -4.53
CA SER A 418 -7.67 -5.59 -3.30
C SER A 418 -8.97 -5.36 -2.52
N GLN A 419 -10.14 -5.56 -3.13
CA GLN A 419 -11.41 -5.50 -2.41
C GLN A 419 -11.72 -6.79 -1.65
N ILE A 420 -11.10 -7.91 -2.07
CA ILE A 420 -11.33 -9.24 -1.50
C ILE A 420 -10.95 -9.26 -0.02
N GLY A 421 -11.81 -9.81 0.83
CA GLY A 421 -11.57 -10.04 2.26
C GLY A 421 -11.60 -8.79 3.15
N SER A 422 -11.46 -7.57 2.59
CA SER A 422 -11.42 -6.32 3.37
C SER A 422 -12.75 -5.55 3.37
N GLN A 423 -13.63 -5.79 2.39
CA GLN A 423 -14.81 -4.97 2.14
C GLN A 423 -15.85 -5.04 3.27
N THR A 424 -16.07 -6.22 3.85
CA THR A 424 -17.04 -6.43 4.94
C THR A 424 -16.61 -5.70 6.22
N ALA A 425 -15.31 -5.70 6.53
CA ALA A 425 -14.75 -4.95 7.65
C ALA A 425 -14.83 -3.43 7.41
N ARG A 426 -14.54 -2.98 6.18
CA ARG A 426 -14.56 -1.55 5.81
C ARG A 426 -15.94 -0.91 5.92
N HIS A 427 -16.99 -1.63 5.58
CA HIS A 427 -18.37 -1.13 5.64
C HIS A 427 -19.07 -1.47 6.96
N GLY A 428 -18.36 -2.07 7.93
CA GLY A 428 -18.96 -2.41 9.23
C GLY A 428 -19.98 -3.55 9.20
N ILE A 429 -20.14 -4.24 8.07
CA ILE A 429 -21.15 -5.30 7.89
C ILE A 429 -20.62 -6.70 8.25
N ARG A 430 -19.36 -6.82 8.68
CA ARG A 430 -18.74 -8.09 9.03
C ARG A 430 -19.53 -8.90 10.08
N PRO A 431 -20.09 -8.31 11.16
CA PRO A 431 -20.90 -9.06 12.13
C PRO A 431 -22.16 -9.66 11.49
N GLN A 432 -22.88 -8.90 10.67
CA GLN A 432 -24.11 -9.33 9.98
C GLN A 432 -23.85 -10.49 9.02
N VAL A 433 -22.67 -10.47 8.39
CA VAL A 433 -22.20 -11.52 7.51
C VAL A 433 -21.82 -12.79 8.29
N LEU A 434 -21.25 -12.67 9.48
CA LEU A 434 -20.91 -13.81 10.33
C LEU A 434 -22.15 -14.51 10.88
N THR A 435 -23.24 -13.78 11.11
CA THR A 435 -24.54 -14.32 11.55
C THR A 435 -25.41 -14.84 10.40
N SER A 436 -24.93 -14.80 9.15
CA SER A 436 -25.66 -15.34 8.00
C SER A 436 -25.50 -16.85 7.87
N ASP A 437 -26.34 -17.51 7.06
CA ASP A 437 -26.29 -18.96 6.86
C ASP A 437 -25.04 -19.44 6.09
N TYR A 438 -24.33 -18.53 5.39
CA TYR A 438 -23.19 -18.88 4.52
C TYR A 438 -21.93 -18.03 4.80
N PRO A 439 -21.39 -18.00 6.03
CA PRO A 439 -20.24 -17.17 6.36
C PRO A 439 -18.97 -17.68 5.67
N VAL A 440 -18.69 -18.98 5.74
CA VAL A 440 -17.56 -19.60 5.04
C VAL A 440 -17.83 -19.70 3.54
N GLY A 441 -19.07 -19.99 3.15
CA GLY A 441 -19.49 -20.05 1.75
C GLY A 441 -19.27 -18.72 1.02
N GLN A 442 -19.53 -17.58 1.66
CA GLN A 442 -19.22 -16.28 1.08
C GLN A 442 -17.71 -16.06 0.90
N LEU A 443 -16.89 -16.45 1.89
CA LEU A 443 -15.42 -16.34 1.79
C LEU A 443 -14.88 -17.13 0.58
N VAL A 444 -15.32 -18.37 0.45
CA VAL A 444 -14.91 -19.25 -0.66
C VAL A 444 -15.48 -18.73 -1.99
N GLY A 445 -16.72 -18.24 -2.01
CA GLY A 445 -17.31 -17.62 -3.20
C GLY A 445 -16.56 -16.38 -3.67
N GLU A 446 -16.12 -15.53 -2.74
CA GLU A 446 -15.31 -14.34 -3.01
C GLU A 446 -13.93 -14.70 -3.57
N TRP A 447 -13.30 -15.74 -3.02
CA TRP A 447 -12.03 -16.29 -3.52
C TRP A 447 -12.15 -16.85 -4.94
N ILE A 448 -13.14 -17.71 -5.18
CA ILE A 448 -13.41 -18.30 -6.51
C ILE A 448 -13.72 -17.20 -7.52
N ALA A 449 -14.49 -16.18 -7.15
CA ALA A 449 -14.76 -15.03 -8.03
C ALA A 449 -13.46 -14.32 -8.43
N GLY A 450 -12.52 -14.14 -7.49
CA GLY A 450 -11.18 -13.62 -7.78
C GLY A 450 -10.41 -14.48 -8.78
N CYS A 451 -10.38 -15.80 -8.59
CA CYS A 451 -9.72 -16.75 -9.50
C CYS A 451 -10.35 -16.74 -10.90
N LEU A 452 -11.69 -16.73 -11.00
CA LEU A 452 -12.41 -16.67 -12.27
C LEU A 452 -12.10 -15.38 -13.05
N ILE A 453 -12.04 -14.24 -12.36
CA ILE A 453 -11.66 -12.97 -13.00
C ILE A 453 -10.23 -13.05 -13.52
N THR A 454 -9.29 -13.64 -12.77
CA THR A 454 -7.91 -13.84 -13.26
C THR A 454 -7.87 -14.70 -14.51
N ILE A 455 -8.64 -15.79 -14.56
CA ILE A 455 -8.74 -16.66 -15.74
C ILE A 455 -9.25 -15.88 -16.95
N VAL A 456 -10.32 -15.10 -16.78
CA VAL A 456 -10.92 -14.33 -17.88
C VAL A 456 -9.98 -13.25 -18.40
N VAL A 457 -9.34 -12.48 -17.52
CA VAL A 457 -8.40 -11.41 -17.92
C VAL A 457 -7.13 -11.99 -18.54
N GLY A 458 -6.67 -13.14 -18.05
CA GLY A 458 -5.44 -13.80 -18.49
C GLY A 458 -5.60 -14.76 -19.65
N ALA A 459 -6.81 -15.07 -20.10
CA ALA A 459 -7.09 -16.16 -21.05
C ALA A 459 -6.19 -16.13 -22.30
N GLY A 460 -6.05 -14.96 -22.93
CA GLY A 460 -5.18 -14.79 -24.10
C GLY A 460 -3.70 -14.99 -23.78
N ALA A 461 -3.21 -14.42 -22.68
CA ALA A 461 -1.81 -14.56 -22.27
C ALA A 461 -1.46 -16.02 -21.91
N PHE A 462 -2.41 -16.74 -21.26
CA PHE A 462 -2.27 -18.15 -20.96
C PHE A 462 -2.23 -19.02 -22.21
N ALA A 463 -3.05 -18.71 -23.22
CA ALA A 463 -3.03 -19.41 -24.49
C ALA A 463 -1.67 -19.28 -25.20
N ILE A 464 -1.10 -18.05 -25.28
CA ILE A 464 0.25 -17.86 -25.82
C ILE A 464 1.27 -18.62 -24.98
N ALA A 465 1.24 -18.47 -23.65
CA ALA A 465 2.24 -19.08 -22.78
C ALA A 465 2.27 -20.61 -22.92
N VAL A 466 1.11 -21.25 -23.09
CA VAL A 466 1.01 -22.69 -23.35
C VAL A 466 1.46 -23.04 -24.77
N ALA A 467 1.17 -22.21 -25.76
CA ALA A 467 1.63 -22.42 -27.13
C ALA A 467 3.16 -22.32 -27.25
N THR A 468 3.83 -21.50 -26.42
CA THR A 468 5.29 -21.33 -26.44
C THR A 468 6.01 -22.29 -25.49
N GLY A 469 5.56 -22.39 -24.25
CA GLY A 469 6.21 -23.20 -23.19
C GLY A 469 5.65 -24.62 -23.04
N GLY A 470 4.68 -25.00 -23.87
CA GLY A 470 4.00 -26.29 -23.78
C GLY A 470 3.20 -26.45 -22.48
N PRO A 471 2.93 -27.71 -22.06
CA PRO A 471 2.15 -28.00 -20.85
C PRO A 471 2.76 -27.45 -19.56
N THR A 472 4.07 -27.22 -19.53
CA THR A 472 4.78 -26.70 -18.34
C THR A 472 4.33 -25.27 -17.98
N ALA A 473 3.84 -24.49 -18.95
CA ALA A 473 3.32 -23.15 -18.69
C ALA A 473 2.08 -23.16 -17.77
N LEU A 474 1.34 -24.26 -17.71
CA LEU A 474 0.18 -24.42 -16.81
C LEU A 474 0.57 -24.31 -15.33
N ILE A 475 1.83 -24.60 -14.99
CA ILE A 475 2.37 -24.42 -13.64
C ILE A 475 2.33 -22.93 -13.26
N GLY A 476 2.81 -22.06 -14.15
CA GLY A 476 2.77 -20.61 -13.98
C GLY A 476 1.34 -20.06 -13.91
N VAL A 477 0.45 -20.56 -14.77
CA VAL A 477 -0.99 -20.22 -14.75
C VAL A 477 -1.62 -20.57 -13.41
N THR A 478 -1.30 -21.75 -12.86
CA THR A 478 -1.82 -22.21 -11.56
C THR A 478 -1.40 -21.26 -10.44
N GLY A 479 -0.11 -20.90 -10.41
CA GLY A 479 0.41 -19.91 -9.45
C GLY A 479 -0.31 -18.57 -9.58
N LEU A 480 -0.45 -18.03 -10.80
CA LEU A 480 -1.07 -16.74 -11.04
C LEU A 480 -2.57 -16.70 -10.73
N VAL A 481 -3.31 -17.79 -10.96
CA VAL A 481 -4.75 -17.86 -10.72
C VAL A 481 -5.06 -17.98 -9.22
N ILE A 482 -4.25 -18.74 -8.48
CA ILE A 482 -4.54 -19.10 -7.09
C ILE A 482 -3.92 -18.10 -6.11
N PHE A 483 -2.65 -17.72 -6.29
CA PHE A 483 -1.91 -16.96 -5.28
C PHE A 483 -2.46 -15.55 -5.02
N PRO A 484 -2.68 -14.68 -6.03
CA PRO A 484 -3.09 -13.29 -5.79
C PRO A 484 -4.44 -13.15 -5.05
N PRO A 485 -5.54 -13.85 -5.46
CA PRO A 485 -6.80 -13.79 -4.71
C PRO A 485 -6.69 -14.35 -3.30
N SER A 486 -5.85 -15.38 -3.10
CA SER A 486 -5.62 -15.98 -1.78
C SER A 486 -4.93 -15.02 -0.82
N LEU A 487 -3.85 -14.38 -1.28
CA LEU A 487 -3.12 -13.37 -0.52
C LEU A 487 -4.02 -12.18 -0.19
N ALA A 488 -4.82 -11.72 -1.17
CA ALA A 488 -5.76 -10.62 -0.98
C ALA A 488 -6.80 -10.94 0.10
N LEU A 489 -7.38 -12.13 0.05
CA LEU A 489 -8.37 -12.58 1.02
C LEU A 489 -7.79 -12.62 2.43
N ALA A 490 -6.64 -13.27 2.63
CA ALA A 490 -6.05 -13.40 3.96
C ALA A 490 -5.60 -12.04 4.52
N ALA A 491 -4.87 -11.25 3.73
CA ALA A 491 -4.41 -9.93 4.14
C ALA A 491 -5.58 -8.98 4.43
N GLY A 492 -6.62 -9.01 3.60
CA GLY A 492 -7.85 -8.24 3.78
C GLY A 492 -8.62 -8.65 5.03
N LEU A 493 -8.76 -9.95 5.28
CA LEU A 493 -9.48 -10.50 6.43
C LEU A 493 -8.80 -10.15 7.77
N TRP A 494 -7.46 -10.25 7.83
CA TRP A 494 -6.68 -9.99 9.04
C TRP A 494 -6.54 -8.51 9.37
N THR A 495 -6.40 -7.65 8.35
CA THR A 495 -6.17 -6.22 8.58
C THR A 495 -7.44 -5.36 8.45
N GLY A 496 -8.50 -5.89 7.84
CA GLY A 496 -9.68 -5.13 7.45
C GLY A 496 -9.38 -4.05 6.40
N SER A 497 -8.27 -4.19 5.66
CA SER A 497 -7.76 -3.13 4.78
C SER A 497 -7.00 -3.63 3.54
N PRO A 498 -7.15 -2.93 2.42
CA PRO A 498 -6.34 -2.83 1.22
C PRO A 498 -4.89 -3.19 1.30
N ARG A 499 -4.34 -2.48 2.28
CA ARG A 499 -3.03 -1.86 2.15
C ARG A 499 -1.94 -2.90 2.28
N LEU A 500 -2.17 -3.92 3.11
CA LEU A 500 -1.24 -5.01 3.30
C LEU A 500 -1.13 -5.85 2.03
N PHE A 501 -2.26 -6.24 1.43
CA PHE A 501 -2.27 -6.96 0.15
C PHE A 501 -1.54 -6.15 -0.92
N GLU A 502 -1.94 -4.90 -1.14
CA GLU A 502 -1.38 -4.09 -2.22
C GLU A 502 0.13 -3.87 -2.04
N ALA A 503 0.60 -3.62 -0.82
CA ALA A 503 2.03 -3.44 -0.55
C ALA A 503 2.83 -4.74 -0.77
N LEU A 504 2.38 -5.87 -0.21
CA LEU A 504 3.07 -7.15 -0.34
C LEU A 504 3.04 -7.66 -1.78
N TYR A 505 1.86 -7.60 -2.41
CA TYR A 505 1.65 -8.11 -3.75
C TYR A 505 2.44 -7.33 -4.79
N LEU A 506 2.44 -5.99 -4.72
CA LEU A 506 3.24 -5.16 -5.64
C LEU A 506 4.74 -5.42 -5.47
N GLY A 507 5.21 -5.65 -4.23
CA GLY A 507 6.60 -6.02 -3.97
C GLY A 507 6.97 -7.37 -4.61
N VAL A 508 6.16 -8.41 -4.37
CA VAL A 508 6.38 -9.74 -4.96
C VAL A 508 6.27 -9.71 -6.49
N TRP A 509 5.29 -8.98 -7.04
CA TRP A 509 5.12 -8.77 -8.47
C TRP A 509 6.32 -8.06 -9.11
N TYR A 510 6.84 -7.01 -8.46
CA TYR A 510 8.01 -6.28 -8.92
C TYR A 510 9.25 -7.19 -8.95
N ILE A 511 9.51 -7.95 -7.88
CA ILE A 511 10.69 -8.82 -7.81
C ILE A 511 10.60 -9.97 -8.82
N GLY A 512 9.48 -10.68 -8.87
CA GLY A 512 9.32 -11.89 -9.69
C GLY A 512 8.90 -11.60 -11.13
N PRO A 513 7.59 -11.49 -11.41
CA PRO A 513 7.07 -11.30 -12.77
C PRO A 513 7.64 -10.12 -13.57
N LEU A 514 7.97 -8.98 -12.93
CA LEU A 514 8.49 -7.81 -13.66
C LEU A 514 10.01 -7.86 -13.89
N ASN A 515 10.80 -8.14 -12.85
CA ASN A 515 12.27 -8.14 -12.95
C ASN A 515 12.89 -9.53 -13.17
N GLY A 516 12.08 -10.59 -13.27
CA GLY A 516 12.57 -11.95 -13.54
C GLY A 516 13.25 -12.62 -12.33
N GLY A 517 12.95 -12.20 -11.10
CA GLY A 517 13.47 -12.83 -9.89
C GLY A 517 12.86 -14.21 -9.66
N PHE A 518 13.60 -15.28 -9.94
CA PHE A 518 13.09 -16.66 -9.89
C PHE A 518 12.51 -17.08 -8.53
N VAL A 519 12.98 -16.49 -7.42
CA VAL A 519 12.51 -16.79 -6.05
C VAL A 519 11.06 -16.31 -5.82
N ALA A 520 10.66 -15.25 -6.51
CA ALA A 520 9.32 -14.66 -6.42
C ALA A 520 8.49 -14.91 -7.69
N ASP A 521 8.93 -15.83 -8.55
CA ASP A 521 8.28 -16.10 -9.83
C ASP A 521 7.03 -16.99 -9.66
N PHE A 522 5.95 -16.40 -9.18
CA PHE A 522 4.66 -17.08 -9.03
C PHE A 522 3.88 -17.21 -10.35
N ALA A 523 4.28 -16.46 -11.40
CA ALA A 523 3.59 -16.45 -12.69
C ALA A 523 4.27 -17.37 -13.73
N GLY A 524 5.46 -17.91 -13.43
CA GLY A 524 6.21 -18.79 -14.31
C GLY A 524 6.85 -18.08 -15.51
N VAL A 525 7.31 -16.84 -15.30
CA VAL A 525 7.96 -16.01 -16.33
C VAL A 525 9.38 -16.52 -16.65
N THR A 526 10.02 -17.18 -15.68
CA THR A 526 11.39 -17.69 -15.77
C THR A 526 11.42 -19.21 -15.81
N ALA A 527 12.25 -19.77 -16.71
CA ALA A 527 12.43 -21.23 -16.81
C ALA A 527 13.00 -21.85 -15.53
N ARG A 528 13.83 -21.09 -14.79
CA ARG A 528 14.38 -21.54 -13.50
C ARG A 528 13.33 -21.57 -12.40
N GLY A 529 12.43 -20.59 -12.35
CA GLY A 529 11.33 -20.58 -11.38
C GLY A 529 10.35 -21.73 -11.60
N THR A 530 10.02 -22.01 -12.87
CA THR A 530 9.12 -23.11 -13.23
C THR A 530 9.74 -24.48 -12.98
N SER A 531 11.03 -24.69 -13.29
CA SER A 531 11.71 -25.97 -13.04
C SER A 531 11.84 -26.30 -11.55
N LEU A 532 12.00 -25.28 -10.70
CA LEU A 532 12.00 -25.41 -9.24
C LEU A 532 10.59 -25.51 -8.63
N GLY A 533 9.53 -25.43 -9.45
CA GLY A 533 8.15 -25.50 -8.99
C GLY A 533 7.70 -24.29 -8.15
N VAL A 534 8.38 -23.15 -8.24
CA VAL A 534 8.07 -21.93 -7.45
C VAL A 534 6.59 -21.51 -7.57
N PRO A 535 5.96 -21.47 -8.77
CA PRO A 535 4.53 -21.16 -8.87
C PRO A 535 3.62 -22.11 -8.08
N ILE A 536 3.97 -23.39 -7.98
CA ILE A 536 3.20 -24.39 -7.22
C ILE A 536 3.34 -24.11 -5.73
N VAL A 537 4.53 -23.76 -5.26
CA VAL A 537 4.75 -23.37 -3.86
C VAL A 537 3.90 -22.14 -3.51
N PHE A 538 3.89 -21.11 -4.35
CA PHE A 538 3.04 -19.93 -4.16
C PHE A 538 1.54 -20.27 -4.17
N ALA A 539 1.10 -21.17 -5.06
CA ALA A 539 -0.28 -21.65 -5.07
C ALA A 539 -0.63 -22.41 -3.79
N ALA A 540 0.25 -23.31 -3.31
CA ALA A 540 0.05 -24.08 -2.09
C ALA A 540 0.00 -23.17 -0.84
N VAL A 541 0.91 -22.19 -0.76
CA VAL A 541 0.87 -21.15 0.29
C VAL A 541 -0.44 -20.37 0.21
N GLY A 542 -0.90 -20.00 -0.99
CA GLY A 542 -2.19 -19.36 -1.21
C GLY A 542 -3.36 -20.17 -0.66
N VAL A 543 -3.45 -21.45 -1.02
CA VAL A 543 -4.50 -22.35 -0.50
C VAL A 543 -4.43 -22.45 1.04
N GLY A 544 -3.23 -22.59 1.60
CA GLY A 544 -3.03 -22.59 3.05
C GLY A 544 -3.55 -21.32 3.73
N LEU A 545 -3.29 -20.15 3.15
CA LEU A 545 -3.81 -18.87 3.63
C LEU A 545 -5.35 -18.83 3.62
N VAL A 546 -5.99 -19.36 2.58
CA VAL A 546 -7.46 -19.45 2.48
C VAL A 546 -8.03 -20.40 3.53
N VAL A 547 -7.38 -21.53 3.79
CA VAL A 547 -7.80 -22.49 4.83
C VAL A 547 -7.73 -21.84 6.22
N VAL A 548 -6.63 -21.16 6.54
CA VAL A 548 -6.50 -20.42 7.82
C VAL A 548 -7.55 -19.31 7.92
N ALA A 549 -7.81 -18.60 6.83
CA ALA A 549 -8.86 -17.58 6.76
C ALA A 549 -10.27 -18.17 6.97
N ALA A 550 -10.56 -19.36 6.43
CA ALA A 550 -11.81 -20.07 6.64
C ALA A 550 -11.96 -20.56 8.09
N GLN A 551 -10.89 -21.10 8.69
CA GLN A 551 -10.88 -21.55 10.08
C GLN A 551 -11.10 -20.40 11.06
N THR A 552 -10.40 -19.29 10.89
CA THR A 552 -10.62 -18.09 11.74
C THR A 552 -12.08 -17.63 11.67
N ARG A 553 -12.71 -17.69 10.49
CA ARG A 553 -14.13 -17.32 10.32
C ARG A 553 -15.09 -18.29 11.01
N ARG A 554 -14.78 -19.59 11.09
CA ARG A 554 -15.57 -20.60 11.84
C ARG A 554 -15.47 -20.45 13.35
N VAL A 555 -14.31 -20.04 13.87
CA VAL A 555 -14.16 -19.81 15.31
C VAL A 555 -15.10 -18.69 15.78
N TYR A 556 -15.22 -17.61 15.01
CA TYR A 556 -16.14 -16.52 15.33
C TYR A 556 -17.63 -16.91 15.28
N THR A 557 -18.01 -17.93 14.51
CA THR A 557 -19.41 -18.39 14.44
C THR A 557 -19.80 -19.29 15.61
N ASN A 558 -18.84 -19.91 16.30
CA ASN A 558 -19.11 -20.82 17.42
C ASN A 558 -19.11 -20.10 18.79
N LEU A 559 -18.69 -18.84 18.84
CA LEU A 559 -18.56 -18.03 20.06
C LEU A 559 -19.69 -16.98 20.24
N GLY A 560 -20.60 -16.86 19.27
CA GLY A 560 -21.79 -16.02 19.34
C GLY A 560 -23.03 -16.88 19.27
#